data_AF-A0A1M7L2R5-F1
#
_entry.id   AF-A0A1M7L2R5-F1
#
_cell.length_a   1.000
_cell.length_b   1.000
_cell.length_c   1.000
_cell.angle_alpha   90.00
_cell.angle_beta   90.00
_cell.angle_gamma   90.00
#
_symmetry.space_group_name_H-M   'P 1'
#
loop_
_entity.id
_entity.type
_entity.pdbx_description
1 polymer ?
#
loop_
_entity_poly.entity_id
_entity_poly.type
_entity_poly.pdbx_seq_one_letter_code
_entity_poly.pdbx_strand_id
1 'polypeptide(L)' 'MKTSRLRRLSICITDLENIPPEKITIAGNGKKYTSLTTWDYEGEHTNDHDFSVSVTRSPQEKQDGIPVMYIGAGLIIGY' A
#
# COMPACT_ATOMS: atom_id res chain seq x y z
N MET A 1 -2.23 -9.75 27.48
CA MET A 1 -2.67 -9.98 26.08
C MET A 1 -2.16 -8.83 25.21
N LYS A 2 -1.64 -9.11 24.02
CA LYS A 2 -1.35 -8.04 23.05
C LYS A 2 -2.67 -7.37 22.65
N THR A 3 -2.71 -6.05 22.67
CA THR A 3 -3.88 -5.24 22.26
C THR A 3 -3.93 -5.03 20.74
N SER A 4 -2.98 -5.59 19.99
CA SER A 4 -2.83 -5.43 18.55
C SER A 4 -2.97 -6.76 17.81
N ARG A 5 -3.52 -6.71 16.58
CA ARG A 5 -3.57 -7.84 15.65
C ARG A 5 -2.30 -7.88 14.81
N LEU A 6 -1.73 -9.07 14.60
CA LEU A 6 -0.60 -9.25 13.69
C LEU A 6 -1.10 -9.15 12.24
N ARG A 7 -0.41 -8.39 11.40
CA ARG A 7 -0.68 -8.28 9.96
C ARG A 7 0.56 -8.72 9.18
N ARG A 8 0.37 -9.46 8.10
CA ARG A 8 1.39 -9.76 7.10
C ARG A 8 0.99 -9.08 5.81
N LEU A 9 1.93 -8.37 5.18
CA LEU A 9 1.72 -7.74 3.89
C LEU A 9 2.78 -8.23 2.89
N SER A 10 2.40 -8.29 1.63
CA SER A 10 3.30 -8.52 0.50
C SER A 10 3.16 -7.37 -0.48
N ILE A 11 4.29 -6.89 -0.99
CA ILE A 11 4.34 -5.86 -2.04
C ILE A 11 5.06 -6.42 -3.25
N CYS A 12 4.57 -6.10 -4.44
CA CYS A 12 5.17 -6.48 -5.71
C CYS A 12 6.42 -5.63 -5.95
N ILE A 13 7.58 -6.28 -6.00
CA ILE A 13 8.86 -5.61 -6.22
C ILE A 13 8.89 -4.92 -7.58
N THR A 14 8.37 -5.57 -8.62
CA THR A 14 8.31 -4.99 -9.96
C THR A 14 7.42 -3.74 -10.00
N ASP A 15 6.32 -3.70 -9.26
CA ASP A 15 5.47 -2.50 -9.19
C ASP A 15 6.18 -1.37 -8.45
N LEU A 16 7.00 -1.68 -7.43
CA LEU A 16 7.83 -0.68 -6.74
C LEU A 16 8.88 -0.06 -7.67
N GLU A 17 9.49 -0.85 -8.55
CA GLU A 17 10.47 -0.37 -9.53
C GLU A 17 9.86 0.59 -10.56
N ASN A 18 8.55 0.48 -10.79
CA ASN A 18 7.79 1.30 -11.74
C ASN A 18 7.05 2.47 -11.09
N ILE A 19 7.34 2.79 -9.81
CA ILE A 19 6.73 3.95 -9.15
C ILE A 19 7.19 5.24 -9.84
N PRO A 20 6.26 6.14 -10.22
CA PRO A 20 6.62 7.40 -10.85
C PRO A 20 7.58 8.23 -9.96
N PRO A 21 8.63 8.87 -10.50
CA PRO A 21 9.63 9.59 -9.70
C PRO A 21 9.03 10.66 -8.78
N GLU A 22 7.95 11.32 -9.17
CA GLU A 22 7.23 12.32 -8.38
C GLU A 22 6.56 11.74 -7.11
N LYS A 23 6.41 10.41 -7.05
CA LYS A 23 5.93 9.65 -5.88
C LYS A 23 7.07 9.19 -4.97
N ILE A 24 8.31 9.52 -5.31
CA ILE A 24 9.50 9.11 -4.59
C ILE A 24 10.10 10.33 -3.87
N THR A 25 10.06 10.28 -2.54
CA THR A 25 10.77 11.24 -1.70
C THR A 25 12.20 10.74 -1.49
N ILE A 26 13.19 11.57 -1.79
CA ILE A 26 14.59 11.31 -1.48
C ILE A 26 14.94 12.07 -0.19
N ALA A 27 15.22 11.32 0.88
CA ALA A 27 15.66 11.93 2.13
C ALA A 27 17.11 12.42 2.02
N GLY A 28 17.53 13.31 2.92
CA GLY A 28 18.89 13.89 2.91
C GLY A 28 20.04 12.88 3.03
N ASN A 29 19.74 11.64 3.42
CA ASN A 29 20.69 10.52 3.47
C ASN A 29 20.72 9.67 2.17
N GLY A 30 20.05 10.11 1.10
CA GLY A 30 19.98 9.44 -0.19
C GLY A 30 18.99 8.26 -0.27
N LYS A 31 18.28 7.93 0.83
CA LYS A 31 17.28 6.87 0.82
C LYS A 31 16.01 7.34 0.12
N LYS A 32 15.43 6.44 -0.68
CA LYS A 32 14.18 6.65 -1.43
C LYS A 32 13.01 6.08 -0.65
N TYR A 33 11.92 6.84 -0.60
CA TYR A 33 10.68 6.47 0.08
C TYR A 33 9.49 6.72 -0.84
N THR A 34 8.48 5.89 -0.73
CA THR A 34 7.17 6.14 -1.33
C THR A 34 6.11 5.95 -0.26
N SER A 35 5.07 6.77 -0.30
CA SER A 35 3.96 6.68 0.65
C SER A 35 3.00 5.60 0.20
N LEU A 36 2.66 4.70 1.12
CA LEU A 36 1.72 3.61 0.87
C LEU A 36 0.43 3.82 1.67
N THR A 37 -0.69 3.44 1.06
CA THR A 37 -2.01 3.41 1.69
C THR A 37 -2.51 1.98 1.72
N THR A 38 -3.07 1.58 2.85
CA THR A 38 -3.77 0.31 2.99
C THR A 38 -5.27 0.53 3.14
N TRP A 39 -6.06 -0.41 2.64
CA TRP A 39 -7.51 -0.37 2.78
C TRP A 39 -8.00 -1.77 3.16
N ASP A 40 -8.62 -1.87 4.32
CA ASP A 40 -9.22 -3.11 4.82
C ASP A 40 -10.52 -3.36 4.03
N TYR A 41 -10.76 -4.60 3.63
CA TYR A 41 -11.99 -4.99 2.98
C TYR A 41 -13.07 -5.32 4.01
N GLU A 42 -14.34 -4.98 3.74
CA GLU A 42 -15.45 -5.32 4.64
C GLU A 42 -15.82 -6.81 4.62
N GLY A 43 -15.28 -7.58 3.66
CA GLY A 43 -15.48 -9.03 3.52
C GLY A 43 -14.34 -9.71 2.76
N GLU A 44 -14.48 -10.99 2.46
CA GLU A 44 -13.47 -11.77 1.72
C GLU A 44 -13.25 -11.16 0.32
N HIS A 45 -12.05 -10.63 0.10
CA HIS A 45 -11.64 -10.12 -1.20
C HIS A 45 -11.02 -11.25 -2.05
N THR A 46 -10.90 -11.04 -3.35
CA THR A 46 -10.26 -11.99 -4.26
C THR A 46 -8.85 -12.36 -3.75
N ASN A 47 -8.58 -13.67 -3.69
CA ASN A 47 -7.33 -14.28 -3.20
C ASN A 47 -7.12 -14.25 -1.68
N ASP A 48 -8.21 -14.35 -0.90
CA ASP A 48 -8.22 -14.47 0.56
C ASP A 48 -7.58 -13.31 1.34
N HIS A 49 -7.29 -12.17 0.69
CA HIS A 49 -6.64 -11.04 1.35
C HIS A 49 -7.61 -10.17 2.17
N ASP A 50 -7.18 -9.74 3.35
CA ASP A 50 -7.94 -8.87 4.25
C ASP A 50 -7.81 -7.38 3.92
N PHE A 51 -6.71 -6.99 3.26
CA PHE A 51 -6.48 -5.59 2.88
C PHE A 51 -5.62 -5.46 1.62
N SER A 52 -5.76 -4.33 0.92
CA SER A 52 -4.89 -3.94 -0.19
C SER A 52 -3.76 -3.02 0.25
N VAL A 53 -2.70 -2.95 -0.56
CA VAL A 53 -1.62 -1.97 -0.48
C VAL A 53 -1.53 -1.23 -1.81
N SER A 54 -1.49 0.11 -1.76
CA SER A 54 -1.41 0.98 -2.94
C SER A 54 -0.49 2.15 -2.71
N VAL A 55 -0.01 2.77 -3.78
CA VAL A 55 0.71 4.06 -3.70
C VAL A 55 -0.28 5.15 -3.29
N THR A 56 0.09 5.96 -2.31
CA THR A 56 -0.76 7.05 -1.81
C THR A 56 -1.01 8.08 -2.91
N ARG A 57 -2.29 8.38 -3.13
CA ARG A 57 -2.73 9.49 -3.99
C ARG A 57 -2.64 10.82 -3.24
N SER A 58 -2.14 11.84 -3.91
CA SER A 58 -2.23 13.24 -3.52
C SER A 58 -3.71 13.68 -3.50
N PRO A 59 -4.03 14.79 -2.81
CA PRO A 59 -5.38 15.35 -2.84
C PRO A 59 -5.86 15.66 -4.27
N GLN A 60 -4.98 16.20 -5.10
CA GLN A 60 -5.28 16.55 -6.48
C GLN A 60 -5.60 15.32 -7.33
N GLU A 61 -4.81 14.25 -7.23
CA GLU A 61 -5.08 12.99 -7.97
C GLU A 61 -6.41 12.35 -7.56
N LYS A 62 -6.82 12.50 -6.30
CA LYS A 62 -8.15 12.05 -5.86
C LYS A 62 -9.25 12.88 -6.51
N GLN A 63 -9.06 14.19 -6.61
CA GLN A 63 -10.00 15.11 -7.25
C GLN A 63 -10.10 14.87 -8.75
N ASP A 64 -8.97 14.60 -9.41
CA ASP A 64 -8.86 14.34 -10.84
C ASP A 64 -9.30 12.92 -11.23
N GLY A 65 -9.66 12.09 -10.26
CA GLY A 65 -10.12 10.72 -10.52
C GLY A 65 -9.02 9.78 -11.01
N ILE A 66 -7.75 10.08 -10.70
CA ILE A 66 -6.62 9.22 -11.09
C ILE A 66 -6.79 7.83 -10.44
N PRO A 67 -6.64 6.74 -11.24
CA PRO A 67 -6.76 5.38 -10.74
C PRO A 67 -5.80 5.06 -9.59
N VAL A 68 -6.21 4.14 -8.73
CA VAL A 68 -5.36 3.64 -7.64
C VAL A 68 -4.30 2.70 -8.23
N MET A 69 -3.03 2.99 -7.94
CA MET A 69 -1.92 2.08 -8.25
C MET A 69 -1.78 1.06 -7.12
N TYR A 70 -2.40 -0.11 -7.30
CA TYR A 70 -2.26 -1.25 -6.38
C TYR A 70 -0.88 -1.88 -6.57
N ILE A 71 -0.21 -2.19 -5.46
CA ILE A 71 1.14 -2.76 -5.46
C ILE A 71 1.27 -3.98 -4.55
N GLY A 72 0.15 -4.46 -3.99
CA GLY A 72 0.20 -5.54 -3.01
C GLY A 72 -1.09 -5.68 -2.21
N ALA A 73 -1.04 -6.60 -1.26
CA ALA A 73 -2.14 -6.93 -0.37
C ALA A 73 -1.61 -7.71 0.85
N GLY A 74 -2.48 -7.98 1.82
CA GLY A 74 -2.07 -8.69 3.02
C GLY A 74 -3.20 -9.37 3.77
N LEU A 75 -2.78 -10.09 4.82
CA LEU A 75 -3.60 -10.93 5.68
C LEU A 75 -3.46 -10.49 7.14
N ILE A 76 -4.58 -10.46 7.85
CA ILE A 76 -4.69 -10.38 9.30
C ILE A 76 -4.51 -11.80 9.82
N ILE A 77 -3.45 -12.03 10.59
CA ILE A 77 -3.18 -13.34 11.16
C ILE A 77 -3.91 -13.42 12.50
N GLY A 78 -4.98 -14.22 12.56
CA GLY A 78 -5.64 -14.62 13.81
C GLY A 78 -4.71 -15.46 14.69
N TYR A 79 -4.81 -15.30 16.00
CA TYR A 79 -4.16 -16.17 16.99
C TYR A 79 -5.14 -17.23 17.48
#